data_AF-A0A2D6MBC8-F1
#
_entry.id   AF-A0A2D6MBC8-F1
#
_cell.length_a   1.000
_cell.length_b   1.000
_cell.length_c   1.000
_cell.angle_alpha   90.00
_cell.angle_beta   90.00
_cell.angle_gamma   90.00
#
_symmetry.space_group_name_H-M   'P 1'
#
loop_
_entity.id
_entity.type
_entity.pdbx_description
1 polymer ?
#
loop_
_entity_poly.entity_id
_entity_poly.type
_entity_poly.pdbx_seq_one_letter_code
_entity_poly.pdbx_strand_id
1 'polypeptide(L)'
;MTSMVFGEVDWNAADSGTKSDFMRLEEGENTVRVMGNPVQFYIHWVVTPDGSRRKVNSPVDHPELVRRLEDSGFRRQPRWLIKVLDRTDDEFRILEVGPQIYNGVKALYNNSRWGKVTAYDLTVSKGPKGSQPLYSVTPNPKEPLSSDFKARFVDFNDRVNVEKLISPSSSTEVCEVMSWSVDEVSATSTDTATDEDFDFDFE
;
A
#
# COMPACT_ATOMS: atom_id res chain seq x y z
N MET A 1 6.08 8.30 25.85
CA MET A 1 7.37 9.02 25.80
C MET A 1 8.44 7.98 25.54
N THR A 2 9.04 8.02 24.36
CA THR A 2 10.06 7.06 23.92
C THR A 2 11.38 7.41 24.58
N SER A 3 11.87 6.55 25.48
CA SER A 3 13.19 6.73 26.10
C SER A 3 14.26 6.29 25.09
N MET A 4 14.94 7.26 24.47
CA MET A 4 16.20 7.00 23.77
C MET A 4 17.25 6.61 24.82
N VAL A 5 17.84 5.42 24.66
CA VAL A 5 18.98 4.98 25.46
C VAL A 5 20.26 5.45 24.75
N PHE A 6 21.09 6.21 25.45
CA PHE A 6 22.46 6.53 25.05
C PHE A 6 23.43 5.79 25.99
N GLY A 7 24.31 4.96 25.44
CA GLY A 7 25.31 4.20 26.20
C GLY A 7 25.93 3.05 25.40
N GLU A 8 26.92 2.38 25.99
CA GLU A 8 27.59 1.20 25.43
C GLU A 8 26.62 0.02 25.35
N VAL A 9 26.52 -0.58 24.16
CA VAL A 9 25.56 -1.64 23.85
C VAL A 9 26.30 -2.99 23.92
N ASP A 10 25.75 -3.92 24.69
CA ASP A 10 26.23 -5.31 24.77
C ASP A 10 26.14 -5.97 23.38
N TRP A 11 27.17 -6.70 22.98
CA TRP A 11 27.20 -7.42 21.69
C TRP A 11 26.09 -8.47 21.57
N ASN A 12 25.50 -8.89 22.69
CA ASN A 12 24.34 -9.77 22.75
C ASN A 12 23.00 -9.06 22.99
N ALA A 13 22.97 -7.72 23.01
CA ALA A 13 21.72 -6.99 22.98
C ALA A 13 21.06 -7.24 21.63
N ALA A 14 20.22 -8.26 21.56
CA ALA A 14 19.31 -8.48 20.45
C ALA A 14 18.63 -7.15 20.19
N ASP A 15 18.86 -6.63 18.99
CA ASP A 15 18.18 -5.47 18.45
C ASP A 15 16.71 -5.68 18.79
N SER A 16 16.15 -4.85 19.67
CA SER A 16 14.72 -4.88 19.98
C SER A 16 14.03 -4.23 18.80
N GLY A 17 14.24 -4.83 17.62
CA GLY A 17 13.64 -4.49 16.37
C GLY A 17 12.15 -4.64 16.61
N THR A 18 11.48 -3.50 16.68
CA THR A 18 10.04 -3.41 16.55
C THR A 18 9.63 -4.35 15.43
N LYS A 19 9.04 -5.50 15.77
CA LYS A 19 8.56 -6.45 14.76
C LYS A 19 7.68 -5.65 13.81
N SER A 20 8.08 -5.59 12.55
CA SER A 20 7.30 -4.89 11.52
C SER A 20 5.91 -5.53 11.46
N ASP A 21 4.86 -4.73 11.61
CA ASP A 21 3.48 -5.21 11.46
C ASP A 21 3.17 -5.68 10.04
N PHE A 22 4.07 -5.44 9.09
CA PHE A 22 3.91 -5.87 7.71
C PHE A 22 4.35 -7.32 7.48
N MET A 23 3.48 -8.09 6.84
CA MET A 23 3.81 -9.41 6.29
C MET A 23 4.48 -9.24 4.93
N ARG A 24 5.55 -10.00 4.69
CA ARG A 24 6.18 -10.14 3.37
C ARG A 24 5.92 -11.54 2.84
N LEU A 25 5.47 -11.64 1.59
CA LEU A 25 5.25 -12.93 0.96
C LEU A 25 6.59 -13.59 0.59
N GLU A 26 6.79 -14.78 1.12
CA GLU A 26 7.92 -15.66 0.78
C GLU A 26 7.63 -16.42 -0.52
N GLU A 27 8.68 -16.88 -1.21
CA GLU A 27 8.49 -17.78 -2.36
C GLU A 27 7.90 -19.11 -1.88
N GLY A 28 6.93 -19.64 -2.62
CA GLY A 28 6.14 -20.79 -2.19
C GLY A 28 4.77 -20.40 -1.63
N GLU A 29 4.27 -21.19 -0.69
CA GLU A 29 2.91 -21.09 -0.17
C GLU A 29 2.85 -20.24 1.10
N ASN A 30 2.03 -19.19 1.08
CA ASN A 30 1.80 -18.32 2.23
C ASN A 30 0.31 -18.46 2.62
N THR A 31 0.04 -19.09 3.76
CA THR A 31 -1.34 -19.28 4.23
C THR A 31 -1.77 -18.12 5.11
N VAL A 32 -2.85 -17.44 4.73
CA VAL A 32 -3.35 -16.24 5.40
C VAL A 32 -4.87 -16.23 5.52
N ARG A 33 -5.40 -15.63 6.57
CA ARG A 33 -6.84 -15.28 6.65
C ARG A 33 -7.06 -13.80 6.43
N VAL A 34 -7.99 -13.43 5.57
CA VAL A 34 -8.38 -12.02 5.42
C VAL A 34 -9.24 -11.61 6.62
N MET A 35 -8.87 -10.54 7.31
CA MET A 35 -9.56 -10.10 8.54
C MET A 35 -10.41 -8.84 8.36
N GLY A 36 -10.28 -8.15 7.23
CA GLY A 36 -11.03 -6.93 6.97
C GLY A 36 -11.08 -6.58 5.48
N ASN A 37 -11.77 -5.47 5.18
CA ASN A 37 -11.85 -4.97 3.82
C ASN A 37 -10.49 -4.42 3.38
N PRO A 38 -10.11 -4.62 2.09
CA PRO A 38 -8.91 -4.03 1.54
C PRO A 38 -9.04 -2.50 1.48
N VAL A 39 -7.97 -1.80 1.85
CA VAL A 39 -7.88 -0.33 1.72
C VAL A 39 -7.01 -0.01 0.52
N GLN A 40 -7.59 0.67 -0.48
CA GLN A 40 -6.89 1.02 -1.71
C GLN A 40 -6.13 2.34 -1.56
N PHE A 41 -4.93 2.38 -2.12
CA PHE A 41 -4.13 3.59 -2.27
C PHE A 41 -3.29 3.51 -3.55
N TYR A 42 -2.63 4.60 -3.91
CA TYR A 42 -1.84 4.69 -5.13
C TYR A 42 -0.39 5.00 -4.80
N ILE A 43 0.52 4.45 -5.60
CA ILE A 43 1.96 4.65 -5.43
C ILE A 43 2.60 5.03 -6.77
N HIS A 44 3.74 5.71 -6.68
CA HIS A 44 4.68 5.90 -7.78
C HIS A 44 6.01 5.24 -7.41
N TRP A 45 6.56 4.44 -8.32
CA TRP A 45 7.95 4.00 -8.24
C TRP A 45 8.80 5.01 -8.99
N VAL A 46 9.44 5.91 -8.24
CA VAL A 46 10.26 6.97 -8.79
C VAL A 46 11.73 6.54 -8.85
N VAL A 47 12.45 7.02 -9.85
CA VAL A 47 13.90 6.87 -9.94
C VAL A 47 14.49 8.21 -9.51
N THR A 48 15.21 8.20 -8.38
CA THR A 48 15.88 9.38 -7.86
C THR A 48 17.12 9.71 -8.70
N PRO A 49 17.65 10.95 -8.64
CA PRO A 49 18.79 11.35 -9.48
C PRO A 49 20.07 10.53 -9.27
N ASP A 50 20.21 9.88 -8.11
CA ASP A 50 21.25 8.91 -7.78
C ASP A 50 21.08 7.54 -8.48
N GLY A 51 19.98 7.36 -9.24
CA GLY A 51 19.62 6.11 -9.91
C GLY A 51 18.86 5.11 -9.03
N SER A 52 18.61 5.43 -7.75
CA SER A 52 17.90 4.55 -6.82
C SER A 52 16.39 4.53 -7.12
N ARG A 53 15.72 3.38 -6.95
CA ARG A 53 14.26 3.29 -7.03
C ARG A 53 13.64 3.48 -5.65
N ARG A 54 12.77 4.47 -5.50
CA ARG A 54 12.01 4.72 -4.28
C ARG A 54 10.51 4.59 -4.52
N LYS A 55 9.81 4.11 -3.50
CA LYS A 55 8.35 4.06 -3.46
C LYS A 55 7.86 5.34 -2.80
N VAL A 56 6.97 6.05 -3.48
CA VAL A 56 6.31 7.25 -2.96
C VAL A 56 4.80 7.02 -2.99
N ASN A 57 4.09 7.39 -1.93
CA ASN A 57 2.63 7.37 -1.96
C ASN A 57 2.16 8.49 -2.88
N SER A 58 1.30 8.16 -3.84
CA SER A 58 0.84 9.11 -4.84
C SER A 58 0.26 10.35 -4.15
N PRO A 59 0.71 11.57 -4.50
CA PRO A 59 0.17 12.81 -3.95
C PRO A 59 -1.18 13.09 -4.60
N VAL A 60 -2.18 12.25 -4.35
CA VAL A 60 -3.50 12.31 -5.01
C VAL A 60 -4.24 13.61 -4.75
N ASP A 61 -3.88 14.33 -3.68
CA ASP A 61 -4.40 15.65 -3.35
C ASP A 61 -3.80 16.78 -4.21
N HIS A 62 -2.75 16.47 -4.98
CA HIS A 62 -2.00 17.39 -5.86
C HIS A 62 -1.99 16.85 -7.31
N PRO A 63 -3.07 17.03 -8.08
CA PRO A 63 -3.20 16.48 -9.43
C PRO A 63 -2.11 16.96 -10.40
N GLU A 64 -1.59 18.17 -10.22
CA GLU A 64 -0.47 18.75 -10.97
C GLU A 64 0.83 17.95 -10.79
N LEU A 65 1.11 17.53 -9.55
CA LEU A 65 2.27 16.69 -9.25
C LEU A 65 2.12 15.28 -9.80
N VAL A 66 0.91 14.72 -9.70
CA VAL A 66 0.61 13.41 -10.30
C VAL A 66 0.85 13.47 -11.81
N ARG A 67 0.34 14.50 -12.49
CA ARG A 67 0.58 14.68 -13.93
C ARG A 67 2.07 14.82 -14.24
N ARG A 68 2.81 15.63 -13.49
CA ARG A 68 4.26 15.81 -13.68
C ARG A 68 5.03 14.49 -13.50
N LEU A 69 4.65 13.67 -12.52
CA LEU A 69 5.23 12.33 -12.32
C LEU A 69 4.93 11.40 -13.50
N GLU A 70 3.69 11.39 -13.97
CA GLU A 70 3.27 10.56 -15.10
C GLU A 70 3.93 10.99 -16.43
N ASP A 71 4.04 12.30 -16.68
CA ASP A 71 4.75 12.89 -17.83
C ASP A 71 6.25 12.56 -17.80
N SER A 72 6.83 12.41 -16.60
CA SER A 72 8.21 11.95 -16.40
C SER A 72 8.37 10.42 -16.56
N GLY A 73 7.31 9.70 -16.90
CA GLY A 73 7.30 8.25 -17.11
C GLY A 73 7.03 7.42 -15.84
N PHE A 74 6.83 8.05 -14.68
CA PHE A 74 6.50 7.35 -13.44
C PHE A 74 4.99 7.12 -13.37
N ARG A 75 4.55 5.94 -13.80
CA ARG A 75 3.12 5.60 -13.81
C ARG A 75 2.61 5.30 -12.41
N ARG A 76 1.43 5.83 -12.12
CA ARG A 76 0.66 5.50 -10.93
C ARG A 76 0.26 4.03 -10.91
N GLN A 77 0.46 3.37 -9.77
CA GLN A 77 0.09 1.96 -9.57
C GLN A 77 -0.85 1.82 -8.37
N PRO A 78 -1.99 1.11 -8.52
CA PRO A 78 -2.86 0.83 -7.39
C PRO A 78 -2.27 -0.27 -6.51
N ARG A 79 -2.38 -0.09 -5.20
CA ARG A 79 -2.00 -1.04 -4.16
C ARG A 79 -3.12 -1.15 -3.15
N TRP A 80 -3.17 -2.27 -2.44
CA TRP A 80 -4.15 -2.49 -1.38
C TRP A 80 -3.45 -2.95 -0.12
N LEU A 81 -3.82 -2.37 1.03
CA LEU A 81 -3.47 -2.90 2.34
C LEU A 81 -4.60 -3.79 2.82
N ILE A 82 -4.25 -5.00 3.26
CA ILE A 82 -5.20 -5.98 3.79
C ILE A 82 -4.71 -6.40 5.18
N LYS A 83 -5.58 -6.31 6.18
CA LYS A 83 -5.31 -6.91 7.50
C LYS A 83 -5.49 -8.42 7.39
N VAL A 84 -4.47 -9.18 7.74
CA VAL A 84 -4.45 -10.64 7.63
C VAL A 84 -4.01 -11.30 8.94
N LEU A 85 -4.47 -12.52 9.16
CA LEU A 85 -3.85 -13.47 10.10
C LEU A 85 -2.86 -14.32 9.32
N ASP A 86 -1.58 -14.24 9.66
CA ASP A 86 -0.54 -15.10 9.11
C ASP A 86 -0.58 -16.45 9.82
N ARG A 87 -0.79 -17.56 9.09
CA ARG A 87 -0.87 -18.89 9.69
C ARG A 87 0.48 -19.53 9.99
N THR A 88 1.57 -18.87 9.61
CA THR A 88 2.93 -19.35 9.90
C THR A 88 3.23 -19.27 11.39
N ASP A 89 2.78 -18.19 12.03
CA ASP A 89 2.98 -17.92 13.47
C ASP A 89 1.70 -17.46 14.19
N ASP A 90 0.56 -17.50 13.50
CA ASP A 90 -0.74 -17.08 14.02
C ASP A 90 -0.70 -15.62 14.57
N GLU A 91 0.04 -14.73 13.92
CA GLU A 91 0.11 -13.29 14.19
C GLU A 91 -0.73 -12.45 13.20
N PHE A 92 -1.31 -11.35 13.68
CA PHE A 92 -1.98 -10.38 12.82
C PHE A 92 -0.99 -9.42 12.18
N ARG A 93 -1.11 -9.24 10.86
CA ARG A 93 -0.19 -8.44 10.05
C ARG A 93 -0.94 -7.65 8.97
N ILE A 94 -0.26 -6.66 8.42
CA ILE A 94 -0.68 -5.89 7.26
C ILE A 94 0.01 -6.48 6.03
N LEU A 95 -0.78 -6.86 5.05
CA LEU A 95 -0.28 -7.34 3.76
C LEU A 95 -0.53 -6.28 2.69
N GLU A 96 0.55 -5.74 2.11
CA GLU A 96 0.46 -4.89 0.93
C GLU A 96 0.45 -5.75 -0.35
N VAL A 97 -0.65 -5.68 -1.09
CA VAL A 97 -0.85 -6.50 -2.29
C VAL A 97 -0.97 -5.66 -3.55
N GLY A 98 -0.59 -6.28 -4.67
CA GLY A 98 -0.84 -5.75 -6.01
C GLY A 98 -2.14 -6.26 -6.65
N PRO A 99 -2.44 -5.84 -7.89
CA PRO A 99 -3.69 -6.16 -8.57
C PRO A 99 -3.95 -7.67 -8.72
N GLN A 100 -2.90 -8.46 -8.92
CA GLN A 100 -3.02 -9.90 -9.15
C GLN A 100 -3.61 -10.64 -7.95
N ILE A 101 -3.08 -10.40 -6.76
CA ILE A 101 -3.60 -11.00 -5.51
C ILE A 101 -4.98 -10.43 -5.20
N TYR A 102 -5.15 -9.11 -5.31
CA TYR A 102 -6.44 -8.46 -5.06
C TYR A 102 -7.55 -9.04 -5.94
N ASN A 103 -7.30 -9.21 -7.24
CA ASN A 103 -8.27 -9.79 -8.16
C ASN A 103 -8.56 -11.26 -7.84
N GLY A 104 -7.57 -12.02 -7.40
CA GLY A 104 -7.77 -13.39 -6.90
C GLY A 104 -8.71 -13.43 -5.69
N VAL A 105 -8.45 -12.59 -4.68
CA VAL A 105 -9.32 -12.47 -3.49
C VAL A 105 -10.72 -11.99 -3.87
N LYS A 106 -10.84 -11.01 -4.76
CA LYS A 106 -12.12 -10.49 -5.26
C LYS A 106 -12.92 -11.55 -6.02
N ALA A 107 -12.26 -12.38 -6.82
CA ALA A 107 -12.90 -13.49 -7.52
C ALA A 107 -13.49 -14.51 -6.55
N LEU A 108 -12.78 -14.80 -5.45
CA LEU A 108 -13.30 -15.66 -4.39
C LEU A 108 -14.47 -15.05 -3.63
N TYR A 109 -14.38 -13.74 -3.34
CA TYR A 109 -15.47 -13.00 -2.70
C TYR A 109 -16.77 -13.03 -3.51
N ASN A 110 -16.66 -12.87 -4.84
CA ASN A 110 -17.79 -12.87 -5.76
C ASN A 110 -18.29 -14.28 -6.13
N ASN A 111 -17.57 -15.34 -5.72
CA ASN A 111 -17.95 -16.71 -6.02
C ASN A 111 -19.08 -17.17 -5.09
N SER A 112 -20.18 -17.68 -5.66
CA SER A 112 -21.35 -18.12 -4.88
C SER A 112 -21.09 -19.26 -3.89
N ARG A 113 -20.10 -20.13 -4.16
CA ARG A 113 -19.74 -21.25 -3.26
C ARG A 113 -18.87 -20.79 -2.10
N TRP A 114 -17.93 -19.89 -2.36
CA TRP A 114 -16.97 -19.40 -1.38
C TRP A 114 -17.52 -18.21 -0.60
N GLY A 115 -17.79 -17.11 -1.28
CA GLY A 115 -18.35 -15.91 -0.70
C GLY A 115 -17.36 -15.22 0.24
N LYS A 116 -17.80 -14.92 1.46
CA LYS A 116 -17.07 -14.07 2.42
C LYS A 116 -15.65 -14.61 2.72
N VAL A 117 -14.63 -13.96 2.16
CA VAL A 117 -13.20 -14.30 2.30
C VAL A 117 -12.66 -14.25 3.73
N THR A 118 -13.40 -13.63 4.66
CA THR A 118 -13.02 -13.61 6.08
C THR A 118 -13.42 -14.87 6.85
N ALA A 119 -14.14 -15.79 6.20
CA ALA A 119 -14.67 -17.00 6.83
C ALA A 119 -13.76 -18.22 6.66
N TYR A 120 -12.64 -18.10 5.92
CA TYR A 120 -11.76 -19.20 5.59
C TYR A 120 -10.35 -18.69 5.29
N ASP A 121 -9.37 -19.60 5.33
CA ASP A 121 -7.98 -19.30 4.99
C ASP A 121 -7.77 -19.31 3.47
N LEU A 122 -6.78 -18.55 3.02
CA LEU A 122 -6.35 -18.46 1.64
C LEU A 122 -4.88 -18.82 1.57
N THR A 123 -4.50 -19.62 0.59
CA THR A 123 -3.09 -19.84 0.24
C THR A 123 -2.73 -18.92 -0.90
N VAL A 124 -1.79 -18.00 -0.65
CA VAL A 124 -1.17 -17.15 -1.67
C VAL A 124 0.14 -17.81 -2.07
N SER A 125 0.15 -18.42 -3.26
CA SER A 125 1.38 -19.01 -3.80
C SER A 125 2.14 -17.96 -4.60
N LYS A 126 3.40 -17.73 -4.24
CA LYS A 126 4.33 -16.86 -4.96
C LYS A 126 5.30 -17.71 -5.76
N GLY A 127 5.19 -17.65 -7.08
CA GLY A 127 6.11 -18.30 -7.99
C GLY A 127 7.49 -17.63 -8.02
N PRO A 128 8.50 -18.29 -8.64
CA PRO A 128 9.82 -17.72 -8.79
C PRO A 128 9.77 -16.46 -9.67
N LYS A 129 10.77 -15.58 -9.50
CA LYS A 129 10.90 -14.37 -10.34
C LYS A 129 10.86 -14.74 -11.83
N GLY A 130 9.96 -14.10 -12.59
CA GLY A 130 9.76 -14.36 -14.02
C GLY A 130 8.66 -15.37 -14.35
N SER A 131 8.08 -16.04 -13.35
CA SER A 131 6.90 -16.90 -13.56
C SER A 131 5.65 -16.07 -13.91
N GLN A 132 4.79 -16.64 -14.75
CA GLN A 132 3.46 -16.12 -15.04
C GLN A 132 2.44 -17.26 -14.86
N PRO A 133 1.54 -17.17 -13.86
CA PRO A 133 1.34 -16.08 -12.91
C PRO A 133 2.41 -16.04 -11.80
N LEU A 134 2.88 -14.83 -11.42
CA LEU A 134 3.77 -14.65 -10.26
C LEU A 134 3.07 -14.94 -8.93
N TYR A 135 1.79 -14.62 -8.82
CA TYR A 135 0.96 -14.88 -7.64
C TYR A 135 -0.31 -15.63 -8.03
N SER A 136 -0.63 -16.68 -7.29
CA SER A 136 -1.94 -17.33 -7.35
C SER A 136 -2.59 -17.31 -5.96
N VAL A 137 -3.92 -17.31 -5.93
CA VAL A 137 -4.71 -17.30 -4.69
C VAL A 137 -5.66 -18.48 -4.73
N THR A 138 -5.51 -19.39 -3.78
CA THR A 138 -6.32 -20.60 -3.67
C THR A 138 -7.08 -20.58 -2.34
N PRO A 139 -8.40 -20.84 -2.34
CA PRO A 139 -9.17 -20.92 -1.10
C PRO A 139 -8.93 -22.25 -0.39
N ASN A 140 -8.77 -22.22 0.93
CA ASN A 140 -8.78 -23.40 1.77
C ASN A 140 -10.20 -23.72 2.26
N PRO A 141 -10.48 -24.96 2.72
CA PRO A 141 -11.77 -25.32 3.30
C PRO A 141 -12.23 -24.33 4.38
N LYS A 142 -13.55 -24.16 4.50
CA LYS A 142 -14.15 -23.21 5.45
C LYS A 142 -13.95 -23.71 6.88
N GLU A 143 -13.17 -22.97 7.65
CA GLU A 143 -12.89 -23.28 9.06
C GLU A 143 -13.20 -22.08 9.96
N PRO A 144 -13.96 -22.27 11.05
CA PRO A 144 -14.29 -21.19 11.96
C PRO A 144 -13.04 -20.64 12.64
N LEU A 145 -12.99 -19.32 12.81
CA LEU A 145 -11.91 -18.68 13.57
C LEU A 145 -12.15 -18.88 15.08
N SER A 146 -11.13 -19.33 15.80
CA SER A 146 -11.16 -19.42 17.27
C SER A 146 -11.52 -18.07 17.90
N SER A 147 -12.20 -18.09 19.05
CA SER A 147 -12.58 -16.89 19.79
C SER A 147 -11.37 -16.09 20.29
N ASP A 148 -10.25 -16.75 20.57
CA ASP A 148 -9.01 -16.11 21.03
C ASP A 148 -8.48 -15.08 20.02
N PHE A 149 -8.51 -15.45 18.73
CA PHE A 149 -8.09 -14.56 17.65
C PHE A 149 -8.95 -13.31 17.52
N LYS A 150 -10.22 -13.33 17.97
CA LYS A 150 -11.09 -12.16 17.87
C LYS A 150 -10.62 -11.05 18.82
N ALA A 151 -10.23 -11.40 20.05
CA ALA A 151 -9.72 -10.43 21.01
C ALA A 151 -8.39 -9.84 20.52
N ARG A 152 -7.45 -10.70 20.12
CA ARG A 152 -6.16 -10.29 19.55
C ARG A 152 -6.30 -9.42 18.30
N PHE A 153 -7.34 -9.64 17.49
CA PHE A 153 -7.60 -8.81 16.31
C PHE A 153 -8.08 -7.41 16.67
N VAL A 154 -8.89 -7.25 17.73
CA VAL A 154 -9.32 -5.92 18.19
C VAL A 154 -8.11 -5.11 18.66
N ASP A 155 -7.24 -5.71 19.47
CA ASP A 155 -6.01 -5.05 19.95
C ASP A 155 -5.10 -4.65 18.77
N PHE A 156 -4.93 -5.52 17.79
CA PHE A 156 -4.18 -5.22 16.57
C PHE A 156 -4.84 -4.10 15.75
N ASN A 157 -6.16 -4.13 15.62
CA ASN A 157 -6.92 -3.15 14.86
C ASN A 157 -6.80 -1.75 15.45
N ASP A 158 -6.81 -1.63 16.77
CA ASP A 158 -6.72 -0.35 17.48
C ASP A 158 -5.30 0.21 17.47
N ARG A 159 -4.29 -0.67 17.48
CA ARG A 159 -2.88 -0.28 17.36
C ARG A 159 -2.51 0.16 15.94
N VAL A 160 -3.07 -0.47 14.92
CA VAL A 160 -2.73 -0.22 13.51
C VAL A 160 -3.60 0.88 12.91
N ASN A 161 -3.00 2.06 12.72
CA ASN A 161 -3.62 3.14 11.98
C ASN A 161 -3.29 3.01 10.47
N VAL A 162 -4.21 2.43 9.71
CA VAL A 162 -4.06 2.22 8.26
C VAL A 162 -4.08 3.55 7.50
N GLU A 163 -4.82 4.56 7.96
CA GLU A 163 -4.94 5.87 7.31
C GLU A 163 -3.59 6.57 7.23
N LYS A 164 -2.79 6.49 8.29
CA LYS A 164 -1.43 7.02 8.30
C LYS A 164 -0.49 6.30 7.34
N LEU A 165 -0.76 5.04 7.00
CA LEU A 165 0.08 4.26 6.08
C LEU A 165 -0.23 4.55 4.61
N ILE A 166 -1.46 4.97 4.34
CA ILE A 166 -1.94 5.30 2.99
C ILE A 166 -1.92 6.80 2.69
N SER A 167 -1.58 7.64 3.67
CA SER A 167 -1.59 9.08 3.50
C SER A 167 -0.71 9.47 2.30
N PRO A 168 -1.21 10.36 1.43
CA PRO A 168 -0.45 10.82 0.27
C PRO A 168 0.84 11.49 0.72
N SER A 169 1.91 11.30 -0.05
CA SER A 169 3.16 12.03 0.20
C SER A 169 2.93 13.51 -0.05
N SER A 170 3.56 14.35 0.77
CA SER A 170 3.46 15.80 0.61
C SER A 170 4.15 16.28 -0.66
N SER A 171 3.74 17.45 -1.17
CA SER A 171 4.35 18.06 -2.35
C SER A 171 5.86 18.29 -2.17
N THR A 172 6.27 18.74 -0.99
CA THR A 172 7.69 18.93 -0.61
C THR A 172 8.47 17.62 -0.63
N GLU A 173 7.95 16.56 -0.02
CA GLU A 173 8.61 15.25 0.00
C GLU A 173 8.82 14.69 -1.41
N VAL A 174 7.81 14.82 -2.27
CA VAL A 174 7.90 14.38 -3.68
C VAL A 174 8.95 15.20 -4.42
N CYS A 175 8.96 16.52 -4.25
CA CYS A 175 9.94 17.39 -4.90
C CYS A 175 11.36 17.13 -4.41
N GLU A 176 11.57 16.89 -3.11
CA GLU A 176 12.88 16.54 -2.54
C GLU A 176 13.41 15.22 -3.13
N VAL A 177 12.57 14.19 -3.15
CA VAL A 177 12.92 12.88 -3.73
C VAL A 177 13.29 13.03 -5.21
N MET A 178 12.56 13.85 -5.95
CA MET A 178 12.78 14.09 -7.37
C MET A 178 13.87 15.14 -7.66
N SER A 179 14.37 15.84 -6.63
CA SER A 179 15.19 17.05 -6.77
C SER A 179 14.58 18.10 -7.71
N TRP A 180 13.27 18.28 -7.63
CA TRP A 180 12.53 19.33 -8.34
C TRP A 180 12.46 20.62 -7.51
N SER A 181 12.44 21.76 -8.19
CA SER A 181 12.19 23.05 -7.55
C SER A 181 10.72 23.14 -7.09
N VAL A 182 10.53 23.44 -5.80
CA VAL A 182 9.20 23.56 -5.18
C VAL A 182 8.39 24.70 -5.82
N ASP A 183 9.08 25.74 -6.30
CA ASP A 183 8.47 26.94 -6.91
C ASP A 183 7.78 26.67 -8.26
N GLU A 184 8.13 25.59 -8.98
CA GLU A 184 7.51 25.25 -10.27
C GLU A 184 6.18 24.52 -10.15
N VAL A 185 5.88 23.95 -8.97
CA VAL A 185 4.68 23.15 -8.75
C VAL A 185 3.48 24.03 -8.42
N SER A 186 3.74 25.19 -7.78
CA SER A 186 2.69 26.12 -7.37
C SER A 186 2.27 27.09 -8.48
N ALA A 187 3.00 27.15 -9.60
CA ALA A 187 2.76 28.14 -10.65
C ALA A 187 1.61 27.80 -11.62
N THR A 188 1.07 26.57 -11.60
CA THR A 188 0.06 26.12 -12.58
C THR A 188 -1.39 26.25 -12.08
N SER A 189 -1.62 26.84 -10.92
CA SER A 189 -2.97 26.99 -10.32
C SER A 189 -3.60 28.39 -10.50
N THR A 190 -3.09 29.22 -11.41
CA THR A 190 -3.69 30.54 -11.68
C THR A 190 -3.74 30.90 -13.17
N ASP A 191 -4.35 30.08 -14.01
CA ASP A 191 -4.97 30.63 -15.24
C ASP A 191 -6.41 31.02 -14.90
N THR A 192 -6.51 32.25 -14.39
CA THR A 192 -7.76 32.98 -14.35
C THR A 192 -8.16 33.19 -15.81
N ALA A 193 -9.27 32.59 -16.21
CA ALA A 193 -9.92 32.90 -17.48
C ALA A 193 -10.14 34.41 -17.57
N THR A 194 -9.28 35.10 -18.33
CA THR A 194 -9.62 36.39 -18.90
C THR A 194 -10.57 36.10 -20.05
N ASP A 195 -11.87 36.35 -19.80
CA ASP A 195 -12.87 36.59 -20.84
C ASP A 195 -12.29 37.63 -21.79
N GLU A 196 -11.81 37.20 -22.95
CA GLU A 196 -11.59 38.08 -24.08
C GLU A 196 -12.95 38.32 -24.74
N ASP A 197 -13.42 39.55 -24.58
CA ASP A 197 -14.56 40.16 -25.24
C ASP A 197 -14.67 39.73 -26.71
N PHE A 198 -15.65 38.87 -26.98
CA PHE A 198 -16.07 38.49 -28.32
C PHE A 198 -17.03 39.56 -28.85
N ASP A 199 -16.48 40.66 -29.35
CA ASP A 199 -17.25 41.75 -29.94
C ASP A 199 -17.73 41.32 -31.35
N PHE A 200 -19.02 41.03 -31.48
CA PHE A 200 -19.66 40.52 -32.69
C PHE A 200 -20.41 41.66 -33.38
N ASP A 201 -19.71 42.38 -34.26
CA ASP A 201 -20.28 43.42 -35.11
C ASP A 201 -20.98 42.77 -36.31
N PHE A 202 -22.26 43.09 -36.51
CA PHE A 202 -23.06 42.61 -37.64
C PHE A 202 -23.40 43.80 -38.55
N GLU A 203 -22.73 43.87 -39.70
CA GLU A 203 -23.13 44.70 -40.84
C GLU A 203 -23.94 43.88 -41.85
#